data_AF-A0A958LK26-F1
#
_entry.id   AF-A0A958LK26-F1
#
_cell.length_a   1.000
_cell.length_b   1.000
_cell.length_c   1.000
_cell.angle_alpha   90.00
_cell.angle_beta   90.00
_cell.angle_gamma   90.00
#
_symmetry.space_group_name_H-M   'P 1'
#
loop_
_entity.id
_entity.type
_entity.pdbx_description
1 polymer ?
#
loop_
_entity_poly.entity_id
_entity_poly.type
_entity_poly.pdbx_seq_one_letter_code
_entity_poly.pdbx_strand_id
1 'polypeptide(L)'
;MFCSRRIKPKEIRSILVSRRDAIGDVVLTLPLVGLLRRFYPSARLYFLGKTYTEGLISSCSSVDVFLNVSDWDELSSEQLAEKIK
;
A
#
# COMPACT_ATOMS: atom_id res chain seq x y z
N MET A 1 27.16 -8.61 9.63
CA MET A 1 27.54 -7.62 8.60
C MET A 1 26.28 -7.16 7.87
N PHE A 2 25.51 -6.23 8.45
CA PHE A 2 24.32 -5.67 7.80
C PHE A 2 24.75 -4.48 6.95
N CYS A 3 24.86 -4.71 5.63
CA CYS A 3 25.06 -3.65 4.66
C CYS A 3 23.80 -2.76 4.66
N SER A 4 23.81 -1.68 5.44
CA SER A 4 22.72 -0.70 5.49
C SER A 4 22.70 0.07 4.17
N ARG A 5 22.06 -0.50 3.15
CA ARG A 5 21.69 0.26 1.94
C ARG A 5 20.65 1.29 2.35
N ARG A 6 21.09 2.53 2.58
CA ARG A 6 20.18 3.68 2.69
C ARG A 6 19.53 3.90 1.32
N ILE A 7 18.26 3.56 1.20
CA ILE A 7 17.46 3.84 0.01
C ILE A 7 17.25 5.36 -0.07
N LYS A 8 17.63 5.98 -1.18
CA LYS A 8 17.43 7.42 -1.36
C LYS A 8 15.95 7.69 -1.62
N PRO A 9 15.32 8.68 -0.97
CA PRO A 9 13.89 8.90 -1.08
C PRO A 9 13.39 9.12 -2.52
N LYS A 10 14.21 9.80 -3.33
CA LYS A 10 13.90 10.16 -4.71
C LYS A 10 13.87 8.97 -5.69
N GLU A 11 14.40 7.81 -5.28
CA GLU A 11 14.45 6.58 -6.10
C GLU A 11 13.27 5.65 -5.85
N ILE A 12 12.45 5.92 -4.83
CA ILE A 12 11.30 5.08 -4.48
C ILE A 12 10.17 5.34 -5.48
N ARG A 13 9.84 4.32 -6.27
CA ARG A 13 8.78 4.37 -7.30
C ARG A 13 7.45 3.78 -6.83
N SER A 14 7.49 2.80 -5.92
CA SER A 14 6.31 2.10 -5.45
C SER A 14 6.45 1.81 -3.97
N ILE A 15 5.38 2.01 -3.20
CA ILE A 15 5.33 1.74 -1.77
C ILE A 15 4.06 0.93 -1.51
N LEU A 16 4.22 -0.21 -0.85
CA LEU A 16 3.11 -1.05 -0.41
C LEU A 16 2.95 -0.93 1.10
N VAL A 17 1.77 -0.51 1.54
CA VAL A 17 1.36 -0.51 2.94
C VAL A 17 0.48 -1.74 3.16
N SER A 18 0.97 -2.70 3.93
CA SER A 18 0.24 -3.93 4.25
C SER A 18 -0.37 -3.84 5.64
N ARG A 19 -1.71 -3.75 5.71
CA ARG A 19 -2.47 -3.77 6.97
C ARG A 19 -3.66 -4.71 6.82
N ARG A 20 -3.44 -5.98 7.19
CA ARG A 20 -4.45 -7.06 7.16
C ARG A 20 -5.32 -7.10 8.43
N ASP A 21 -5.17 -6.10 9.27
CA ASP A 21 -5.67 -6.07 10.64
C ASP A 21 -7.15 -5.67 10.73
N ALA A 22 -7.59 -5.23 11.91
CA ALA A 22 -8.94 -4.73 12.14
C ALA A 22 -9.13 -3.32 11.55
N ILE A 23 -10.38 -2.87 11.47
CA ILE A 23 -10.72 -1.54 10.92
C ILE A 23 -10.00 -0.38 11.64
N GLY A 24 -9.81 -0.51 12.96
CA GLY A 24 -9.14 0.51 13.77
C GLY A 24 -7.68 0.70 13.36
N ASP A 25 -6.97 -0.38 13.09
CA ASP A 25 -5.59 -0.35 12.60
C ASP A 25 -5.48 0.34 11.24
N VAL A 26 -6.45 0.13 10.35
CA VAL A 26 -6.48 0.79 9.04
C VAL A 26 -6.68 2.30 9.21
N VAL A 27 -7.67 2.71 10.00
CA VAL A 27 -7.96 4.13 10.26
C VAL A 27 -6.74 4.85 10.84
N LEU A 28 -6.02 4.21 11.77
CA LEU A 28 -4.80 4.76 12.35
C LEU A 28 -3.62 4.82 11.36
N THR A 29 -3.65 4.00 10.31
CA THR A 29 -2.60 3.95 9.27
C THR A 29 -2.85 4.93 8.13
N LEU A 30 -4.09 5.32 7.84
CA LEU A 30 -4.41 6.25 6.75
C LEU A 30 -3.67 7.61 6.83
N PRO A 31 -3.54 8.26 8.02
CA PRO A 31 -2.72 9.48 8.13
C PRO A 31 -1.27 9.27 7.73
N LEU A 32 -0.70 8.09 8.01
CA LEU A 32 0.65 7.72 7.61
C LEU A 32 0.76 7.62 6.08
N VAL A 33 -0.26 7.08 5.40
CA VAL A 33 -0.29 7.07 3.93
C VAL A 33 -0.32 8.49 3.36
N GLY A 34 -1.09 9.39 3.97
CA GLY A 34 -1.09 10.80 3.59
C GLY A 34 0.28 11.48 3.76
N LEU A 35 1.01 11.14 4.83
CA LEU A 35 2.38 11.59 5.02
C LEU A 35 3.32 11.01 3.96
N LEU A 36 3.21 9.72 3.64
CA LEU A 36 4.00 9.08 2.59
C LEU A 36 3.80 9.78 1.24
N ARG A 37 2.58 10.17 0.89
CA ARG A 37 2.33 10.92 -0.36
C ARG A 37 3.01 12.29 -0.38
N ARG A 38 3.14 12.96 0.77
CA ARG A 38 3.87 14.24 0.88
C ARG A 38 5.38 14.06 0.71
N PHE A 39 5.96 13.01 1.28
CA PHE A 39 7.40 12.74 1.17
C PHE A 39 7.79 12.09 -0.17
N TYR A 40 6.88 11.31 -0.76
CA TYR A 40 7.08 10.53 -1.99
C TYR A 40 5.98 10.81 -3.01
N PRO A 41 5.85 12.04 -3.52
CA PRO A 41 4.76 12.42 -4.43
C PRO A 41 4.80 11.68 -5.78
N SER A 42 5.99 11.22 -6.20
CA SER A 42 6.18 10.44 -7.42
C SER A 42 6.01 8.93 -7.24
N ALA A 43 5.86 8.45 -5.99
CA ALA A 43 5.71 7.03 -5.73
C ALA A 43 4.24 6.62 -5.83
N ARG A 44 4.01 5.45 -6.43
CA ARG A 44 2.70 4.81 -6.48
C ARG A 44 2.44 4.09 -5.16
N LEU A 45 1.37 4.48 -4.47
CA LEU A 45 1.00 3.99 -3.15
C LEU A 45 -0.05 2.89 -3.27
N TYR A 46 0.35 1.69 -2.90
CA TYR A 46 -0.50 0.52 -2.84
C TYR A 46 -0.90 0.26 -1.38
N PHE A 47 -2.16 -0.07 -1.15
CA PHE A 47 -2.64 -0.45 0.18
C PHE A 47 -3.25 -1.84 0.12
N LEU A 48 -2.69 -2.77 0.89
CA LEU A 48 -3.19 -4.13 1.03
C LEU A 48 -4.04 -4.24 2.29
N GLY A 49 -5.32 -4.54 2.11
CA GLY A 49 -6.30 -4.68 3.19
C GLY A 49 -7.42 -5.66 2.85
N LYS A 50 -8.38 -5.84 3.77
CA LYS A 50 -9.50 -6.76 3.58
C LYS A 50 -10.66 -6.08 2.83
N THR A 51 -11.51 -6.85 2.15
CA THR A 51 -12.66 -6.32 1.37
C THR A 51 -13.51 -5.31 2.14
N TYR A 52 -13.79 -5.56 3.42
CA TYR A 52 -14.64 -4.66 4.22
C TYR A 52 -14.00 -3.28 4.49
N THR A 53 -12.68 -3.16 4.35
CA THR A 53 -11.94 -1.89 4.50
C THR A 53 -11.82 -1.12 3.19
N GLU A 54 -12.21 -1.72 2.06
CA GLU A 54 -12.13 -1.12 0.73
C GLU A 54 -12.82 0.25 0.69
N GLY A 55 -14.07 0.34 1.16
CA GLY A 55 -14.81 1.61 1.15
C GLY A 55 -14.13 2.75 1.92
N LEU A 56 -13.45 2.43 3.03
CA LEU A 56 -12.64 3.41 3.77
C LEU A 56 -11.39 3.81 3.00
N ILE A 57 -10.70 2.84 2.41
CA ILE A 57 -9.45 3.07 1.70
C ILE A 57 -9.70 3.86 0.41
N SER A 58 -10.77 3.53 -0.33
CA SER A 58 -11.21 4.25 -1.53
C SER A 58 -11.61 5.70 -1.24
N SER A 59 -12.01 6.03 -0.01
CA SER A 59 -12.27 7.42 0.40
C SER A 59 -10.99 8.24 0.61
N CYS A 60 -9.83 7.57 0.75
CA CYS A 60 -8.55 8.22 0.97
C CYS A 60 -7.86 8.55 -0.36
N SER A 61 -7.80 9.83 -0.70
CA SER A 61 -7.17 10.32 -1.94
C SER A 61 -5.65 10.09 -2.04
N SER A 62 -5.02 9.64 -0.95
CA SER A 62 -3.58 9.39 -0.90
C SER A 62 -3.21 7.95 -1.29
N VAL A 63 -4.19 7.05 -1.40
CA VAL A 63 -3.99 5.67 -1.86
C VAL A 63 -4.29 5.63 -3.36
N ASP A 64 -3.32 5.17 -4.16
CA ASP A 64 -3.51 5.06 -5.60
C ASP A 64 -4.18 3.74 -5.98
N VAL A 65 -3.82 2.63 -5.32
CA VAL A 65 -4.34 1.29 -5.62
C VAL A 65 -4.65 0.53 -4.33
N PHE A 66 -5.87 0.01 -4.23
CA PHE A 66 -6.24 -0.93 -3.19
C PHE A 66 -6.05 -2.38 -3.68
N LEU A 67 -5.44 -3.19 -2.83
CA LEU A 67 -5.26 -4.62 -3.03
C LEU A 67 -6.01 -5.36 -1.94
N ASN A 68 -6.82 -6.33 -2.34
CA ASN A 68 -7.52 -7.18 -1.41
C ASN A 68 -6.61 -8.32 -0.95
N VAL A 69 -6.60 -8.59 0.34
CA VAL A 69 -5.88 -9.71 0.95
C VAL A 69 -6.38 -11.05 0.44
N SER A 70 -7.70 -11.25 0.31
CA SER A 70 -8.26 -12.51 -0.18
C SER A 70 -7.75 -12.81 -1.59
N ASP A 71 -7.82 -11.82 -2.47
CA ASP A 71 -7.24 -11.92 -3.82
C ASP A 71 -5.72 -12.15 -3.75
N TRP A 72 -5.02 -11.54 -2.79
CA TRP A 72 -3.57 -11.69 -2.66
C TRP A 72 -3.14 -13.11 -2.30
N ASP A 73 -3.91 -13.79 -1.45
CA ASP A 73 -3.62 -15.17 -1.04
C ASP A 73 -4.08 -16.21 -2.09
N GLU A 74 -5.10 -15.88 -2.89
CA GLU A 74 -5.68 -16.81 -3.89
C GLU A 74 -5.10 -16.66 -5.30
N LEU A 75 -4.60 -15.49 -5.69
CA LEU A 75 -4.13 -15.23 -7.05
C LEU A 75 -2.70 -15.71 -7.30
N SER A 76 -2.49 -16.28 -8.48
CA SER A 76 -1.14 -16.61 -8.97
C SER A 76 -0.31 -15.34 -9.22
N SER A 77 1.01 -15.48 -9.17
CA SER A 77 1.97 -14.39 -9.38
C SER A 77 1.71 -13.57 -10.65
N GLU A 78 1.23 -14.19 -11.74
CA GLU A 78 0.92 -13.49 -12.99
C GLU A 78 -0.27 -12.53 -12.86
N GLN A 79 -1.32 -12.95 -12.13
CA GLN A 79 -2.54 -12.16 -11.95
C GLN A 79 -2.29 -10.97 -11.02
N LEU A 80 -1.46 -11.16 -10.00
CA LEU A 80 -1.00 -10.06 -9.14
C LEU A 80 -0.15 -9.05 -9.91
N ALA A 81 0.72 -9.53 -10.80
CA ALA A 81 1.51 -8.62 -11.64
C ALA A 81 0.62 -7.74 -12.52
N GLU A 82 -0.51 -8.25 -13.00
CA GLU A 82 -1.48 -7.45 -13.77
C GLU A 82 -2.13 -6.36 -12.93
N LYS A 83 -2.49 -6.65 -11.67
CA LYS A 83 -3.02 -5.64 -10.74
C LYS A 83 -1.98 -4.59 -10.31
N ILE A 84 -0.69 -4.91 -10.38
CA ILE A 84 0.42 -4.04 -9.97
C ILE A 84 1.00 -3.24 -11.16
N LYS A 85 0.55 -3.48 -12.40
CA LYS A 85 1.00 -2.75 -13.60
C LYS A 85 0.72 -1.24 -13.54
#